data_AF-A0A3A0AQB3-F1
#
_entry.id   AF-A0A3A0AQB3-F1
#
_cell.length_a   1.000
_cell.length_b   1.000
_cell.length_c   1.000
_cell.angle_alpha   90.00
_cell.angle_beta   90.00
_cell.angle_gamma   90.00
#
_symmetry.space_group_name_H-M   'P 1'
#
loop_
_entity.id
_entity.type
_entity.pdbx_description
1 polymer ?
#
loop_
_entity_poly.entity_id
_entity_poly.type
_entity_poly.pdbx_seq_one_letter_code
_entity_poly.pdbx_strand_id
1 'polypeptide(L)'
;GAWIPGIFIAAIVLGISWTSTTPLASAIAADLYGRASLGTVFGFIFTAMNVGTGVGAVLAGLDRDLVGNYHASLVANVAMGVAAAGMTLAIKVRPVVVPQPAPAVIEAPAPALGLVNPPGGD
;
A
#
# COMPACT_ATOMS: atom_id res chain seq x y z
N GLY A 1 26.18 24.17 -8.17
CA GLY A 1 26.92 22.92 -7.90
C GLY A 1 26.26 21.78 -8.66
N ALA A 2 27.04 20.93 -9.33
CA ALA A 2 26.55 19.86 -10.22
C ALA A 2 25.69 18.77 -9.55
N TRP A 3 25.52 18.82 -8.23
CA TRP A 3 24.73 17.90 -7.42
C TRP A 3 23.24 18.27 -7.33
N ILE A 4 22.87 19.51 -7.66
CA ILE A 4 21.48 20.00 -7.60
C ILE A 4 20.54 19.15 -8.50
N PRO A 5 20.87 18.85 -9.77
CA PRO A 5 20.04 17.98 -10.60
C PRO A 5 19.90 16.55 -10.03
N GLY A 6 20.96 16.03 -9.41
CA GLY A 6 20.95 14.70 -8.78
C GLY A 6 19.99 14.60 -7.60
N ILE A 7 19.87 15.66 -6.80
CA ILE A 7 18.90 15.73 -5.69
C ILE A 7 17.46 15.71 -6.24
N PHE A 8 17.17 16.44 -7.32
CA PHE A 8 15.84 16.42 -7.92
C PHE A 8 15.47 15.05 -8.47
N ILE A 9 16.39 14.37 -9.15
CA ILE A 9 16.17 13.00 -9.64
C ILE A 9 15.94 12.05 -8.46
N ALA A 10 16.77 12.11 -7.41
CA ALA A 10 16.61 11.29 -6.22
C ALA A 10 15.28 11.55 -5.52
N ALA A 11 14.84 12.81 -5.42
CA ALA A 11 13.57 13.20 -4.83
C ALA A 11 12.38 12.65 -5.64
N ILE A 12 12.44 12.71 -6.97
CA ILE A 12 11.40 12.15 -7.85
C ILE A 12 11.33 10.63 -7.66
N VAL A 13 12.47 9.93 -7.70
CA VAL A 13 12.52 8.46 -7.54
C VAL A 13 12.00 8.05 -6.16
N LEU A 14 12.44 8.71 -5.08
CA LEU A 14 11.98 8.43 -3.73
C LEU A 14 10.48 8.74 -3.58
N GLY A 15 9.99 9.84 -4.14
CA GLY A 15 8.58 10.22 -4.06
C GLY A 15 7.65 9.22 -4.75
N ILE A 16 8.02 8.77 -5.95
CA ILE A 16 7.27 7.74 -6.69
C ILE A 16 7.34 6.40 -5.94
N SER A 17 8.55 5.99 -5.56
CA SER A 17 8.77 4.71 -4.86
C SER A 17 7.98 4.62 -3.56
N TRP A 18 8.06 5.65 -2.72
CA TRP A 18 7.37 5.69 -1.43
C TRP A 18 5.85 5.55 -1.62
N THR A 19 5.26 6.39 -2.45
CA THR A 19 3.80 6.43 -2.61
C THR A 19 3.26 5.19 -3.32
N SER A 20 4.06 4.50 -4.14
CA SER A 20 3.63 3.30 -4.86
C SER A 20 3.29 2.12 -3.94
N THR A 21 3.91 2.05 -2.75
CA THR A 21 3.74 0.93 -1.82
C THR A 21 2.42 0.97 -1.07
N THR A 22 1.89 2.16 -0.78
CA THR A 22 0.62 2.35 -0.07
C THR A 22 -0.60 1.77 -0.81
N PRO A 23 -0.87 2.13 -2.09
CA PRO A 23 -1.99 1.57 -2.84
C PRO A 23 -1.80 0.07 -3.12
N LEU A 24 -0.56 -0.37 -3.38
CA LEU A 24 -0.25 -1.79 -3.58
C LEU A 24 -0.58 -2.62 -2.34
N ALA A 25 -0.15 -2.18 -1.15
CA ALA A 25 -0.47 -2.84 0.10
C ALA A 25 -1.99 -2.91 0.34
N SER A 26 -2.72 -1.85 0.00
CA SER A 26 -4.18 -1.81 0.15
C SER A 26 -4.94 -2.73 -0.80
N ALA A 27 -4.48 -2.85 -2.05
CA ALA A 27 -5.03 -3.79 -3.02
C ALA A 27 -4.83 -5.24 -2.54
N ILE A 28 -3.59 -5.59 -2.18
CA ILE A 28 -3.26 -6.95 -1.69
C ILE A 28 -4.02 -7.28 -0.40
N ALA A 29 -4.11 -6.33 0.54
CA ALA A 29 -4.86 -6.56 1.79
C ALA A 29 -6.35 -6.74 1.54
N ALA A 30 -6.94 -6.02 0.58
CA ALA A 30 -8.33 -6.20 0.19
C ALA A 30 -8.58 -7.57 -0.45
N ASP A 31 -7.62 -8.07 -1.23
CA ASP A 31 -7.68 -9.39 -1.85
C ASP A 31 -7.51 -10.53 -0.82
N LEU A 32 -6.65 -10.36 0.20
CA LEU A 32 -6.39 -11.39 1.22
C LEU A 32 -7.44 -11.45 2.33
N TYR A 33 -7.88 -10.30 2.85
CA TYR A 33 -8.71 -10.21 4.06
C TYR A 33 -10.16 -9.82 3.78
N GLY A 34 -10.46 -9.43 2.54
CA GLY A 34 -11.76 -8.93 2.13
C GLY A 34 -11.98 -7.46 2.53
N ARG A 35 -12.88 -6.78 1.81
CA ARG A 35 -13.13 -5.33 1.99
C ARG A 35 -13.68 -4.97 3.38
N ALA A 36 -14.33 -5.92 4.07
CA ALA A 36 -14.99 -5.68 5.36
C ALA A 36 -14.02 -5.57 6.55
N SER A 37 -12.90 -6.29 6.54
CA SER A 37 -11.90 -6.27 7.62
C SER A 37 -10.74 -5.30 7.33
N LEU A 38 -10.71 -4.71 6.13
CA LEU A 38 -9.66 -3.80 5.67
C LEU A 38 -9.40 -2.65 6.67
N GLY A 39 -10.45 -2.02 7.20
CA GLY A 39 -10.32 -0.94 8.17
C GLY A 39 -9.69 -1.37 9.49
N THR A 40 -9.93 -2.60 9.95
CA THR A 40 -9.32 -3.13 11.18
C THR A 40 -7.85 -3.46 10.96
N VAL A 41 -7.51 -4.08 9.83
CA VAL A 41 -6.13 -4.42 9.47
C VAL A 41 -5.30 -3.14 9.28
N PHE A 42 -5.80 -2.19 8.48
CA PHE A 42 -5.12 -0.90 8.28
C PHE A 42 -5.05 -0.08 9.56
N GLY A 43 -6.09 -0.09 10.38
CA GLY A 43 -6.10 0.59 11.68
C GLY A 43 -5.02 0.03 12.61
N PHE A 44 -4.85 -1.29 12.66
CA PHE A 44 -3.78 -1.93 13.43
C PHE A 44 -2.39 -1.57 12.90
N ILE A 45 -2.18 -1.64 11.58
CA ILE A 45 -0.90 -1.24 10.95
C ILE A 45 -0.56 0.21 11.29
N PHE A 46 -1.51 1.13 11.08
CA PHE A 46 -1.31 2.54 11.35
C PHE A 46 -1.02 2.82 12.83
N THR A 47 -1.71 2.12 13.73
CA THR A 47 -1.44 2.21 15.17
C THR A 47 -0.02 1.76 15.50
N ALA A 48 0.39 0.59 14.98
CA ALA A 48 1.73 0.07 15.18
C ALA A 48 2.81 1.01 14.63
N MET A 49 2.56 1.65 13.47
CA MET A 49 3.47 2.66 12.91
C MET A 49 3.65 3.86 13.84
N ASN A 50 2.55 4.46 14.30
CA ASN A 50 2.63 5.63 15.17
C ASN A 50 3.29 5.31 16.52
N VAL A 51 2.98 4.15 17.09
CA VAL A 51 3.65 3.67 18.31
C VAL A 51 5.15 3.52 18.06
N GLY A 52 5.56 2.91 16.94
CA GLY A 52 6.96 2.80 16.55
C GLY A 52 7.65 4.15 16.38
N THR A 53 7.02 5.10 15.69
CA THR A 53 7.56 6.46 15.51
C THR A 53 7.71 7.19 16.84
N GLY A 54 6.71 7.10 17.72
CA GLY A 54 6.77 7.72 19.04
C GLY A 54 7.89 7.14 19.90
N VAL A 55 7.96 5.82 20.01
CA VAL A 55 9.01 5.12 20.77
C VAL A 55 10.39 5.42 20.19
N GLY A 56 10.55 5.34 18.86
CA GLY A 56 11.81 5.62 18.19
C GLY A 56 12.29 7.06 18.38
N ALA A 57 11.39 8.04 18.31
CA ALA A 57 11.72 9.44 18.55
C ALA A 57 12.15 9.70 20.00
N VAL A 58 11.48 9.09 20.97
CA VAL A 58 11.85 9.21 22.40
C VAL A 58 13.21 8.57 22.66
N LEU A 59 13.46 7.37 22.13
CA LEU A 59 14.77 6.70 22.27
C LEU A 59 15.89 7.52 21.62
N ALA A 60 15.63 8.12 20.45
CA ALA A 60 16.59 8.97 19.77
C ALA A 60 16.86 10.28 20.52
N GLY A 61 15.85 10.86 21.15
CA GLY A 61 15.99 12.00 22.06
C GLY A 61 16.82 11.64 23.29
N LEU A 62 16.60 10.46 23.87
CA LEU A 62 17.36 10.01 25.04
C LEU A 62 18.84 9.78 24.72
N ASP A 63 19.17 9.19 23.58
CA ASP A 63 20.55 9.03 23.11
C ASP A 63 21.26 10.39 22.96
N ARG A 64 20.53 11.37 22.38
CA ARG A 64 20.98 12.74 22.23
C ARG A 64 21.24 13.42 23.58
N ASP A 65 20.36 13.22 24.56
CA ASP A 65 20.43 13.85 25.87
C ASP A 65 21.53 13.23 26.75
N LEU A 66 21.75 11.91 26.66
CA LEU A 66 22.74 11.20 27.49
C LEU A 66 24.17 11.27 26.92
N VAL A 67 24.32 11.05 25.61
CA VAL A 67 25.64 10.86 24.96
C VAL A 67 26.02 12.07 24.09
N GLY A 68 25.08 13.00 23.89
CA GLY A 68 25.30 14.19 23.05
C GLY A 68 25.37 13.89 21.55
N ASN A 69 25.16 12.64 21.12
CA ASN A 69 25.21 12.23 19.72
C ASN A 69 24.04 11.29 19.37
N TYR A 70 23.93 10.87 18.11
CA TYR A 70 22.85 10.00 17.60
C TYR A 70 23.36 8.64 17.11
N HIS A 71 24.62 8.30 17.38
CA HIS A 71 25.23 7.10 16.78
C HIS A 71 24.50 5.82 17.21
N ALA A 72 24.15 5.68 18.48
CA ALA A 72 23.47 4.49 18.96
C ALA A 72 22.06 4.38 18.36
N SER A 73 21.35 5.51 18.25
CA SER A 73 20.02 5.59 17.64
C SER A 73 20.03 5.22 16.16
N LEU A 74 21.03 5.70 15.42
CA LEU A 74 21.18 5.39 14.00
C LEU A 74 21.51 3.91 13.78
N VAL A 75 22.42 3.34 14.58
CA VAL A 75 22.73 1.91 14.52
C VAL A 75 21.52 1.05 14.90
N ALA A 76 20.77 1.44 15.94
CA ALA A 76 19.55 0.76 16.33
C ALA A 76 18.49 0.80 15.21
N ASN A 77 18.34 1.94 14.53
CA ASN A 77 17.41 2.06 13.40
C ASN A 77 17.81 1.14 12.23
N VAL A 78 19.10 1.06 11.91
CA VAL A 78 19.61 0.12 10.89
C VAL A 78 19.35 -1.33 11.31
N ALA A 79 19.63 -1.68 12.56
CA ALA A 79 19.39 -3.03 13.08
C ALA A 79 17.91 -3.43 13.04
N MET A 80 17.00 -2.52 13.41
CA MET A 80 15.56 -2.73 13.30
C MET A 80 15.13 -2.89 11.84
N GLY A 81 15.66 -2.08 10.92
CA GLY A 81 15.38 -2.20 9.48
C GLY A 81 15.80 -3.57 8.91
N VAL A 82 16.98 -4.06 9.30
CA VAL A 82 17.46 -5.40 8.90
C VAL A 82 16.58 -6.50 9.48
N ALA A 83 16.19 -6.40 10.75
CA ALA A 83 15.28 -7.36 11.38
C ALA A 83 13.91 -7.37 10.67
N ALA A 84 13.34 -6.22 10.35
CA ALA A 84 12.08 -6.10 9.62
C ALA A 84 12.17 -6.68 8.20
N ALA A 85 13.28 -6.44 7.49
CA ALA A 85 13.54 -7.04 6.19
C ALA A 85 13.59 -8.57 6.29
N GLY A 86 14.30 -9.11 7.29
CA GLY A 86 14.35 -10.55 7.56
C GLY A 86 12.98 -11.16 7.84
N MET A 87 12.18 -10.51 8.69
CA MET A 87 10.80 -10.94 8.97
C MET A 87 9.93 -10.92 7.71
N THR A 88 10.07 -9.89 6.89
CA THR A 88 9.31 -9.75 5.63
C THR A 88 9.67 -10.86 4.63
N LEU A 89 10.97 -11.19 4.51
CA LEU A 89 11.42 -12.29 3.65
C LEU A 89 10.97 -13.67 4.13
N ALA A 90 10.71 -13.83 5.44
CA ALA A 90 10.19 -15.07 6.01
C ALA A 90 8.70 -15.30 5.72
N ILE A 91 7.98 -14.29 5.22
CA ILE A 91 6.55 -14.39 4.91
C ILE A 91 6.36 -15.28 3.68
N LYS A 92 5.76 -16.46 3.88
CA LYS A 92 5.35 -17.36 2.79
C LYS A 92 4.07 -16.85 2.15
N VAL A 93 4.20 -16.22 0.98
CA VAL A 93 3.05 -15.78 0.18
C VAL A 93 2.37 -16.99 -0.45
N ARG A 94 1.10 -17.23 -0.12
CA ARG A 94 0.25 -18.16 -0.88
C ARG A 94 -0.41 -17.38 -2.01
N PRO A 95 -0.38 -17.88 -3.27
CA PRO A 95 -1.09 -17.22 -4.37
C PRO A 95 -2.60 -17.17 -4.05
N VAL A 96 -3.13 -15.96 -3.86
CA VAL A 96 -4.58 -15.74 -3.81
C VAL A 96 -5.03 -15.51 -5.24
N VAL A 97 -5.86 -16.41 -5.77
CA VAL A 97 -6.52 -16.23 -7.06
C VAL A 97 -7.58 -15.15 -6.86
N VAL A 98 -7.29 -13.93 -7.28
CA VAL A 98 -8.28 -12.86 -7.36
C VAL A 98 -9.26 -13.22 -8.48
N PRO A 99 -10.56 -13.43 -8.21
CA PRO A 99 -11.54 -13.57 -9.28
C PRO A 99 -11.50 -12.30 -10.12
N GLN A 100 -11.05 -12.42 -11.38
CA GLN A 100 -11.11 -11.33 -12.34
C GLN A 100 -12.56 -10.84 -12.37
N PRO A 101 -12.84 -9.54 -12.16
CA PRO A 101 -14.16 -9.00 -12.45
C PRO A 101 -14.49 -9.42 -13.88
N ALA A 102 -15.56 -10.21 -14.05
CA ALA A 102 -15.99 -10.64 -15.37
C ALA A 102 -16.05 -9.38 -16.25
N PRO A 103 -15.47 -9.40 -17.46
CA PRO A 103 -15.49 -8.25 -18.34
C PRO A 103 -16.93 -7.75 -18.39
N ALA A 104 -17.14 -6.49 -18.02
CA ALA A 104 -18.45 -5.87 -18.04
C ALA A 104 -18.98 -6.13 -19.45
N VAL A 105 -19.93 -7.04 -19.56
CA VAL A 105 -20.71 -7.22 -20.77
C VAL A 105 -21.39 -5.87 -20.89
N ILE A 106 -20.86 -5.02 -21.78
CA ILE A 106 -21.61 -3.89 -22.30
C ILE A 106 -22.78 -4.58 -22.99
N GLU A 107 -23.87 -4.76 -22.25
CA GLU A 107 -25.13 -5.20 -22.81
C GLU A 107 -25.48 -4.15 -23.84
N ALA A 108 -25.25 -4.49 -25.12
CA ALA A 108 -25.64 -3.66 -26.22
C ALA A 108 -27.14 -3.33 -26.02
N PRO A 109 -27.57 -2.08 -26.22
CA PRO A 109 -28.98 -1.73 -26.09
C PRO A 109 -29.79 -2.74 -26.90
N ALA A 110 -30.76 -3.38 -26.25
CA ALA A 110 -31.54 -4.48 -26.81
C ALA A 110 -31.92 -4.17 -28.27
N PRO A 111 -31.74 -5.10 -29.22
CA PRO A 111 -32.19 -4.88 -30.59
C PRO A 111 -33.68 -4.57 -30.49
N ALA A 112 -34.06 -3.37 -30.95
CA ALA A 112 -35.43 -2.88 -30.89
C ALA A 112 -36.36 -4.01 -31.32
N LEU A 113 -37.06 -4.58 -30.34
CA LEU A 113 -37.96 -5.71 -30.52
C LEU A 113 -38.90 -5.29 -31.64
N GLY A 114 -38.79 -5.99 -32.77
CA GLY A 114 -39.47 -5.64 -34.01
C GLY A 114 -40.92 -5.32 -33.72
N LEU A 115 -41.35 -4.16 -34.21
CA LEU A 115 -42.76 -3.82 -34.32
C LEU A 115 -43.43 -4.93 -35.15
N VAL A 116 -43.94 -5.93 -34.45
CA VAL A 116 -44.94 -6.86 -34.95
C VAL A 116 -46.15 -5.99 -35.27
N ASN A 117 -46.29 -5.71 -36.56
CA ASN A 117 -47.48 -5.10 -37.11
C ASN A 117 -48.66 -6.07 -36.86
N PRO A 118 -49.79 -5.63 -36.29
CA PRO A 118 -50.92 -6.54 -36.09
C PRO A 118 -51.44 -7.04 -37.44
N PRO A 119 -51.87 -8.32 -37.52
CA PRO A 119 -52.47 -8.86 -38.74
C PRO A 119 -53.77 -8.10 -39.04
N GLY A 120 -54.00 -7.85 -40.34
CA GLY A 120 -55.06 -6.98 -40.86
C GLY A 120 -56.42 -7.16 -40.21
N GLY A 121 -57.04 -6.02 -39.88
CA GLY A 121 -58.48 -5.90 -39.80
C GLY A 121 -59.03 -5.69 -41.21
N ASP A 122 -60.03 -6.52 -41.53
CA ASP A 122 -61.20 -6.27 -42.39
C ASP A 122 -61.06 -5.46 -43.70
#